data_AF-A0A1F9ZVV8-F1
#
_entry.id   AF-A0A1F9ZVV8-F1
#
_cell.length_a   1.000
_cell.length_b   1.000
_cell.length_c   1.000
_cell.angle_alpha   90.00
_cell.angle_beta   90.00
_cell.angle_gamma   90.00
#
_symmetry.space_group_name_H-M   'P 1'
#
loop_
_entity.id
_entity.type
_entity.pdbx_description
1 polymer ?
#
loop_
_entity_poly.entity_id
_entity_poly.type
_entity_poly.pdbx_seq_one_letter_code
_entity_poly.pdbx_strand_id
1 'polypeptide(L)' 'MTCFIWHLDKKGYFVALGIKVTRENAKDIELEIARTVGKSGEHCPAVSKEMKTWFANPKKKAALEKNLRRRFAKA' A
#
# COMPACT_ATOMS: atom_id res chain seq x y z
N MET A 1 -2.64 -10.55 8.47
CA MET A 1 -1.97 -9.79 7.40
C MET A 1 -2.52 -10.30 6.09
N THR A 2 -2.89 -9.41 5.18
CA THR A 2 -3.30 -9.83 3.85
C THR A 2 -2.08 -10.10 2.98
N CYS A 3 -2.22 -11.03 2.02
CA CYS A 3 -1.08 -11.57 1.28
C CYS A 3 -0.23 -10.47 0.61
N PHE A 4 -0.86 -9.40 0.12
CA PHE A 4 -0.15 -8.35 -0.60
C PHE A 4 0.63 -7.41 0.33
N ILE A 5 0.10 -7.06 1.50
CA ILE A 5 0.81 -6.23 2.50
C ILE A 5 2.08 -6.96 2.93
N TRP A 6 1.96 -8.27 3.20
CA TRP A 6 3.11 -9.09 3.56
C TRP A 6 4.16 -9.15 2.44
N HIS A 7 3.75 -9.26 1.17
CA HIS A 7 4.69 -9.23 0.05
C HIS A 7 5.46 -7.91 -0.07
N LEU A 8 4.80 -6.78 0.17
CA LEU A 8 5.42 -5.45 0.10
C LEU A 8 6.32 -5.19 1.31
N ASP A 9 5.89 -5.63 2.49
CA ASP A 9 6.67 -5.56 3.73
C ASP A 9 7.95 -6.40 3.62
N LYS A 10 7.84 -7.64 3.12
CA LYS A 10 9.00 -8.51 2.84
C LYS A 10 9.97 -7.90 1.83
N LYS A 11 9.49 -7.06 0.91
CA LYS A 11 10.33 -6.31 -0.05
C LYS A 11 10.89 -5.01 0.52
N GLY A 12 10.64 -4.71 1.80
CA GLY A 12 11.10 -3.49 2.46
C GLY A 12 10.43 -2.21 1.95
N TYR A 13 9.31 -2.31 1.22
CA TYR A 13 8.65 -1.15 0.61
C TYR A 13 8.13 -0.19 1.68
N PHE A 14 7.41 -0.71 2.69
CA PHE A 14 6.91 0.11 3.78
C PHE A 14 8.04 0.67 4.66
N VAL A 15 9.09 -0.12 4.88
CA VAL A 15 10.30 0.32 5.60
C VAL A 15 10.97 1.49 4.89
N ALA A 16 11.12 1.43 3.55
CA ALA A 16 11.65 2.53 2.76
C ALA A 16 10.79 3.80 2.81
N LEU A 17 9.50 3.66 3.08
CA LEU A 17 8.57 4.77 3.28
C LEU A 17 8.51 5.29 4.73
N GLY A 18 9.22 4.65 5.66
CA GLY A 18 9.17 4.97 7.10
C GLY A 18 7.87 4.50 7.78
N ILE A 19 7.24 3.46 7.23
CA ILE A 19 5.98 2.90 7.74
C ILE A 19 6.27 1.55 8.40
N LYS A 20 5.95 1.43 9.69
CA LYS A 20 6.01 0.15 10.40
C LYS A 20 4.69 -0.60 10.24
N VAL A 21 4.71 -1.73 9.52
CA VAL A 21 3.52 -2.58 9.40
C VAL A 21 3.34 -3.38 10.69
N THR A 22 2.21 -3.18 11.36
CA THR A 22 1.77 -3.94 12.53
C THR A 22 0.48 -4.70 12.20
N ARG A 23 0.10 -5.68 13.03
CA ARG A 23 -1.16 -6.42 12.83
C ARG A 23 -2.39 -5.51 12.88
N GLU A 24 -2.31 -4.43 13.63
CA GLU A 24 -3.39 -3.46 13.86
C GLU A 24 -3.55 -2.51 12.66
N ASN A 25 -2.44 -2.01 12.10
CA ASN A 25 -2.50 -1.09 10.97
C ASN A 25 -2.51 -1.78 9.59
N ALA A 26 -2.13 -3.07 9.50
CA ALA A 26 -2.05 -3.77 8.21
C ALA A 26 -3.38 -3.74 7.44
N LYS A 27 -4.51 -3.80 8.14
CA LYS A 27 -5.84 -3.72 7.52
C LYS A 27 -6.15 -2.30 7.03
N ASP A 28 -5.77 -1.27 7.77
CA ASP A 28 -5.96 0.14 7.36
C ASP A 28 -5.05 0.49 6.17
N ILE A 29 -3.80 0.00 6.17
CA ILE A 29 -2.87 0.15 5.04
C ILE A 29 -3.46 -0.51 3.79
N GLU A 30 -4.00 -1.72 3.91
CA GLU A 30 -4.68 -2.38 2.79
C GLU A 30 -5.83 -1.55 2.25
N LEU A 31 -6.72 -1.10 3.13
CA LEU A 31 -7.87 -0.28 2.75
C LEU A 31 -7.46 1.01 2.07
N GLU A 32 -6.42 1.68 2.56
CA GLU A 32 -5.94 2.92 1.96
C GLU A 32 -5.26 2.70 0.60
N ILE A 33 -4.54 1.59 0.43
CA ILE A 33 -3.99 1.20 -0.88
C ILE A 33 -5.14 0.93 -1.85
N ALA A 34 -6.12 0.12 -1.46
CA ALA A 34 -7.30 -0.17 -2.28
C ALA A 34 -8.04 1.12 -2.66
N ARG A 35 -8.22 2.05 -1.71
CA ARG A 35 -8.83 3.35 -1.95
C ARG A 35 -8.03 4.20 -2.92
N THR A 36 -6.71 4.25 -2.75
CA THR A 36 -5.83 5.06 -3.59
C THR A 36 -5.79 4.55 -5.02
N VAL A 37 -5.75 3.22 -5.22
CA VAL A 37 -5.73 2.62 -6.56
C VAL A 37 -7.12 2.52 -7.21
N GLY A 38 -8.18 2.97 -6.52
CA GLY A 38 -9.56 2.96 -7.04
C GLY A 38 -10.20 1.57 -7.06
N LYS A 39 -9.73 0.65 -6.20
CA LYS A 39 -10.21 -0.73 -6.06
C LYS A 39 -10.78 -1.00 -4.66
N SER A 40 -11.38 0.00 -4.04
CA SER A 40 -12.10 -0.15 -2.77
C SER A 40 -13.17 -1.24 -2.87
N GLY A 41 -13.12 -2.24 -1.98
CA GLY A 41 -14.10 -3.34 -1.96
C GLY A 41 -13.79 -4.52 -2.89
N GLU A 42 -12.73 -4.43 -3.69
CA GLU A 42 -12.25 -5.56 -4.51
C GLU A 42 -11.32 -6.48 -3.71
N HIS A 43 -11.24 -7.75 -4.12
CA HIS A 43 -10.35 -8.72 -3.49
C HIS A 43 -8.86 -8.43 -3.78
N CYS A 44 -7.99 -8.83 -2.84
CA CYS A 44 -6.52 -8.75 -2.88
C CYS A 44 -5.85 -8.90 -4.27
N PRO A 45 -6.17 -9.90 -5.12
CA PRO A 45 -5.53 -10.05 -6.44
C PRO A 45 -5.82 -8.88 -7.40
N ALA A 46 -7.03 -8.31 -7.36
CA ALA A 46 -7.40 -7.17 -8.21
C ALA A 46 -6.65 -5.90 -7.77
N VAL A 47 -6.57 -5.66 -6.46
CA VAL A 47 -5.79 -4.55 -5.88
C VAL A 47 -4.32 -4.69 -6.25
N SER A 48 -3.73 -5.88 -6.13
CA SER A 48 -2.33 -6.14 -6.48
C SER A 48 -2.03 -5.92 -7.97
N LYS A 49 -2.94 -6.33 -8.87
CA LYS A 49 -2.81 -6.09 -10.31
C LYS A 49 -2.80 -4.59 -10.64
N GLU A 50 -3.76 -3.84 -10.09
CA GLU A 50 -3.85 -2.39 -10.29
C GLU A 50 -2.65 -1.66 -9.68
N MET A 51 -2.21 -2.11 -8.50
CA MET A 51 -1.04 -1.56 -7.83
C MET A 51 0.23 -1.71 -8.68
N LYS A 52 0.41 -2.83 -9.40
CA LYS A 52 1.53 -2.97 -10.35
C LYS A 52 1.48 -1.93 -11.47
N THR A 53 0.29 -1.65 -12.02
CA THR A 53 0.10 -0.57 -13.00
C THR A 53 0.44 0.79 -12.41
N TRP A 54 0.09 1.03 -11.14
CA TRP A 54 0.47 2.22 -10.41
C TRP A 54 1.97 2.31 -10.19
N PHE A 55 2.63 1.22 -9.85
CA PHE A 55 4.09 1.17 -9.69
C PHE A 55 4.85 1.38 -10.99
N ALA A 56 4.30 0.95 -12.12
CA ALA A 56 4.87 1.21 -13.44
C ALA A 56 4.79 2.69 -13.84
N ASN A 57 3.90 3.47 -13.21
CA ASN A 57 3.76 4.89 -13.48
C ASN A 57 4.36 5.74 -12.34
N PRO A 58 5.47 6.45 -12.56
CA PRO A 58 6.17 7.16 -11.48
C PRO A 58 5.32 8.25 -10.80
N LYS A 59 4.41 8.91 -11.53
CA LYS A 59 3.50 9.92 -10.95
C LYS A 59 2.48 9.28 -10.01
N LYS A 60 1.90 8.16 -10.43
CA LYS A 60 0.93 7.40 -9.62
C LYS A 60 1.60 6.79 -8.39
N LYS A 61 2.78 6.19 -8.57
CA LYS A 61 3.61 5.67 -7.49
C LYS A 61 3.87 6.76 -6.44
N ALA A 62 4.37 7.93 -6.85
CA ALA A 62 4.63 9.03 -5.92
C ALA A 62 3.37 9.50 -5.18
N ALA A 63 2.21 9.51 -5.84
CA ALA A 63 0.94 9.85 -5.19
C ALA A 63 0.53 8.81 -4.14
N LEU A 64 0.68 7.52 -4.44
CA LEU A 64 0.45 6.43 -3.49
C LEU A 64 1.38 6.53 -2.28
N GLU A 65 2.69 6.67 -2.53
CA GLU A 65 3.70 6.84 -1.48
C GLU A 65 3.42 8.06 -0.61
N LYS A 66 3.03 9.20 -1.21
CA LYS A 66 2.66 10.41 -0.48
C LYS A 66 1.45 10.20 0.43
N ASN A 67 0.40 9.52 -0.05
CA ASN A 67 -0.79 9.23 0.76
C ASN A 67 -0.47 8.28 1.91
N LEU A 68 0.26 7.19 1.62
CA LEU A 68 0.67 6.23 2.63
C LEU A 68 1.57 6.88 3.69
N ARG A 69 2.52 7.71 3.27
CA ARG A 69 3.38 8.43 4.22
C ARG A 69 2.59 9.43 5.07
N ARG A 70 1.68 10.19 4.46
CA ARG A 70 0.85 11.16 5.18
C ARG A 70 0.02 10.50 6.29
N ARG A 71 -0.49 9.29 6.03
CA ARG A 71 -1.40 8.59 6.95
C ARG A 71 -0.68 7.67 7.94
N PHE A 72 0.41 7.04 7.51
CA PHE A 72 1.07 5.98 8.28
C PHE A 72 2.56 6.23 8.58
N ALA A 73 3.22 7.20 7.94
CA ALA A 73 4.64 7.50 8.22
C ALA A 73 4.83 8.51 9.36
N LYS A 74 4.01 8.43 10.40
CA LYS A 74 4.19 9.24 11.62
C LYS A 74 4.67 8.37 12.78
N ALA A 75 5.91 8.67 13.18
CA ALA A 75 6.62 8.41 14.44
C ALA A 75 6.75 6.95 14.90
#